data_AF-A0A7V7X210-F1
#
_entry.id   AF-A0A7V7X210-F1
#
_cell.length_a   1.000
_cell.length_b   1.000
_cell.length_c   1.000
_cell.angle_alpha   90.00
_cell.angle_beta   90.00
_cell.angle_gamma   90.00
#
_symmetry.space_group_name_H-M   'P 1'
#
loop_
_entity.id
_entity.type
_entity.pdbx_description
1 polymer ?
#
loop_
_entity_poly.entity_id
_entity_poly.type
_entity_poly.pdbx_seq_one_letter_code
_entity_poly.pdbx_strand_id
1 'polypeptide(L)'
;MIGHCEKDAKKLNKTGICVMSSDGPWMANKSLFEKNGFLMADQLERFELMYKAFGKSLKPQFVDWTKGREKYKGWHLVYSDQCPWHEKSITDLMQSALDHGVELKVKKLATPKEAQNAPSGFGTFSLLKDGRLLGDHYLSRTRFENILRQEMRKK
;
A
#
# COMPACT_ATOMS: atom_id res chain seq x y z
N MET A 1 -17.86 -15.36 1.28
CA MET A 1 -16.57 -14.94 1.88
C MET A 1 -16.79 -13.86 2.94
N ILE A 2 -17.31 -12.67 2.60
CA ILE A 2 -17.62 -11.58 3.57
C ILE A 2 -18.54 -12.06 4.71
N GLY A 3 -19.61 -12.78 4.39
CA GLY A 3 -20.53 -13.31 5.41
C GLY A 3 -19.88 -14.28 6.41
N HIS A 4 -18.80 -14.97 6.06
CA HIS A 4 -18.05 -15.81 7.02
C HIS A 4 -17.25 -14.92 7.99
N CYS A 5 -16.57 -13.88 7.47
CA CYS A 5 -15.89 -12.90 8.32
C CYS A 5 -16.86 -12.23 9.31
N GLU A 6 -18.08 -11.88 8.87
CA GLU A 6 -19.13 -11.34 9.75
C GLU A 6 -19.54 -12.31 10.86
N LYS A 7 -19.75 -13.58 10.52
CA LYS A 7 -20.08 -14.61 11.52
C LYS A 7 -18.96 -14.78 12.54
N ASP A 8 -17.71 -14.84 12.08
CA ASP A 8 -16.56 -15.05 12.97
C ASP A 8 -16.29 -13.83 13.85
N ALA A 9 -16.39 -12.61 13.31
CA ALA A 9 -16.25 -11.39 14.10
C ALA A 9 -17.32 -11.29 15.20
N LYS A 10 -18.57 -11.70 14.91
CA LYS A 10 -19.63 -11.78 15.93
C LYS A 10 -19.34 -12.85 16.99
N LYS A 11 -18.91 -14.05 16.60
CA LYS A 11 -18.50 -15.10 17.54
C LYS A 11 -17.36 -14.66 18.45
N LEU A 12 -16.44 -13.85 17.93
CA LEU A 12 -15.32 -13.27 18.68
C LEU A 12 -15.67 -11.97 19.43
N ASN A 13 -16.97 -11.64 19.57
CA ASN A 13 -17.47 -10.45 20.24
C ASN A 13 -16.81 -9.13 19.78
N LYS A 14 -16.51 -9.02 18.49
CA LYS A 14 -15.99 -7.77 17.90
C LYS A 14 -17.12 -6.75 17.72
N THR A 15 -16.77 -5.47 17.72
CA THR A 15 -17.74 -4.37 17.55
C THR A 15 -18.10 -4.08 16.09
N GLY A 16 -17.39 -4.69 15.15
CA GLY A 16 -17.60 -4.55 13.71
C GLY A 16 -16.46 -5.16 12.90
N ILE A 17 -16.48 -4.90 11.59
CA ILE A 17 -15.44 -5.28 10.62
C ILE A 17 -15.02 -4.05 9.84
N CYS A 18 -13.74 -3.98 9.49
CA CYS A 18 -13.23 -3.02 8.51
C CYS A 18 -12.40 -3.73 7.45
N VAL A 19 -12.28 -3.10 6.28
CA VAL A 19 -11.54 -3.61 5.13
C VAL A 19 -11.08 -2.43 4.28
N MET A 20 -9.90 -2.54 3.70
CA MET A 20 -9.39 -1.57 2.75
C MET A 20 -9.82 -1.96 1.32
N SER A 21 -10.34 -1.01 0.55
CA SER A 21 -10.73 -1.16 -0.86
C SER A 21 -9.98 -0.15 -1.74
N SER A 22 -9.95 -0.42 -3.03
CA SER A 22 -9.42 0.48 -4.07
C SER A 22 -9.83 -0.02 -5.45
N ASP A 23 -9.92 0.89 -6.42
CA ASP A 23 -10.15 0.57 -7.84
C ASP A 23 -8.89 0.13 -8.58
N GLY A 24 -7.72 0.30 -7.96
CA GLY A 24 -6.47 -0.09 -8.59
C GLY A 24 -6.14 -1.58 -8.42
N PRO A 25 -5.00 -2.03 -8.99
CA PRO A 25 -4.60 -3.42 -8.98
C PRO A 25 -4.55 -4.03 -7.57
N TRP A 26 -4.82 -5.34 -7.50
CA TRP A 26 -4.70 -6.19 -6.30
C TRP A 26 -5.69 -5.92 -5.17
N MET A 27 -6.70 -5.07 -5.39
CA MET A 27 -7.70 -4.70 -4.39
C MET A 27 -9.12 -4.92 -4.91
N ALA A 28 -10.05 -5.17 -3.99
CA ALA A 28 -11.47 -5.21 -4.31
C ALA A 28 -12.05 -3.79 -4.35
N ASN A 29 -12.92 -3.54 -5.32
CA ASN A 29 -13.68 -2.29 -5.46
C ASN A 29 -14.70 -2.13 -4.31
N LYS A 30 -14.90 -0.90 -3.83
CA LYS A 30 -15.82 -0.62 -2.70
C LYS A 30 -17.26 -1.07 -2.90
N SER A 31 -17.75 -1.09 -4.14
CA SER A 31 -19.14 -1.45 -4.46
C SER A 31 -19.48 -2.88 -4.01
N LEU A 32 -18.48 -3.77 -3.95
CA LEU A 32 -18.65 -5.09 -3.36
C LEU A 32 -19.06 -4.99 -1.88
N PHE A 33 -18.41 -4.13 -1.12
CA PHE A 33 -18.64 -3.95 0.31
C PHE A 33 -19.92 -3.15 0.59
N GLU A 34 -20.19 -2.11 -0.20
CA GLU A 34 -21.42 -1.31 -0.11
C GLU A 34 -22.67 -2.19 -0.29
N LYS A 35 -22.67 -3.08 -1.30
CA LYS A 35 -23.75 -4.07 -1.50
C LYS A 35 -23.94 -5.03 -0.31
N ASN A 36 -22.94 -5.16 0.55
CA ASN A 36 -22.98 -5.97 1.77
C ASN A 36 -23.22 -5.13 3.04
N GLY A 37 -23.61 -3.86 2.90
CA GLY A 37 -23.98 -2.98 4.01
C GLY A 37 -22.78 -2.41 4.76
N PHE A 38 -21.61 -2.34 4.14
CA PHE A 38 -20.48 -1.56 4.64
C PHE A 38 -20.68 -0.09 4.26
N LEU A 39 -20.17 0.80 5.11
CA LEU A 39 -20.12 2.24 4.90
C LEU A 39 -18.67 2.68 4.76
N MET A 40 -18.42 3.79 4.06
CA MET A 40 -17.08 4.36 3.97
C MET A 40 -16.71 5.04 5.30
N ALA A 41 -15.60 4.60 5.87
CA ALA A 41 -15.06 5.09 7.12
C ALA A 41 -14.12 6.30 6.91
N ASP A 42 -13.22 6.16 5.95
CA ASP A 42 -12.12 7.09 5.69
C ASP A 42 -11.61 6.88 4.26
N GLN A 43 -10.82 7.83 3.75
CA GLN A 43 -10.21 7.75 2.43
C GLN A 43 -8.86 8.47 2.43
N LEU A 44 -7.84 7.82 1.88
CA LEU A 44 -6.52 8.41 1.71
C LEU A 44 -5.88 7.90 0.41
N GLU A 45 -5.48 8.85 -0.45
CA GLU A 45 -5.04 8.58 -1.82
C GLU A 45 -6.09 7.73 -2.59
N ARG A 46 -5.67 6.60 -3.17
CA ARG A 46 -6.56 5.67 -3.90
C ARG A 46 -7.25 4.65 -2.99
N PHE A 47 -7.00 4.68 -1.68
CA PHE A 47 -7.47 3.68 -0.74
C PHE A 47 -8.67 4.21 0.04
N GLU A 48 -9.66 3.35 0.19
CA GLU A 48 -10.90 3.61 0.90
C GLU A 48 -10.99 2.62 2.05
N LEU A 49 -11.32 3.11 3.25
CA LEU A 49 -11.56 2.26 4.41
C LEU A 49 -13.06 2.01 4.49
N MET A 50 -13.48 0.77 4.30
CA MET A 50 -14.88 0.38 4.43
C MET A 50 -15.09 -0.27 5.80
N TYR A 51 -16.22 -0.02 6.46
CA TYR A 51 -16.52 -0.62 7.75
C TYR A 51 -18.01 -0.97 7.91
N LYS A 52 -18.29 -1.97 8.75
CA LYS A 52 -19.63 -2.40 9.15
C LYS A 52 -19.65 -2.64 10.65
N ALA A 53 -20.39 -1.82 11.37
CA ALA A 53 -20.54 -1.93 12.83
C ALA A 53 -21.65 -2.93 13.20
N PHE A 54 -21.51 -3.58 14.36
CA PHE A 54 -22.53 -4.48 14.92
C PHE A 54 -23.32 -3.85 16.09
N GLY A 55 -23.24 -2.52 16.23
CA GLY A 55 -23.86 -1.75 17.30
C GLY A 55 -23.21 -0.36 17.41
N LYS A 56 -23.17 0.20 18.62
CA LYS A 56 -22.37 1.41 18.89
C LYS A 56 -20.88 1.04 18.84
N SER A 57 -20.22 1.43 17.76
CA SER A 57 -18.77 1.25 17.57
C SER A 57 -18.15 2.56 17.11
N LEU A 58 -16.88 2.74 17.45
CA LEU A 58 -16.06 3.80 16.88
C LEU A 58 -15.86 3.56 15.38
N LYS A 59 -15.82 4.66 14.63
CA LYS A 59 -15.50 4.69 13.21
C LYS A 59 -13.99 4.56 13.04
N PRO A 60 -13.47 3.54 12.33
CA PRO A 60 -12.03 3.40 12.14
C PRO A 60 -11.52 4.46 11.17
N GLN A 61 -10.22 4.79 11.27
CA GLN A 61 -9.55 5.78 10.44
C GLN A 61 -8.17 5.26 10.04
N PHE A 62 -7.66 5.74 8.91
CA PHE A 62 -6.29 5.46 8.49
C PHE A 62 -5.29 6.23 9.36
N VAL A 63 -4.12 5.62 9.56
CA VAL A 63 -2.94 6.38 9.93
C VAL A 63 -2.48 7.12 8.68
N ASP A 64 -2.21 8.41 8.81
CA ASP A 64 -1.73 9.21 7.69
C ASP A 64 -0.27 8.85 7.35
N TRP A 65 -0.10 7.90 6.43
CA TRP A 65 1.19 7.44 5.91
C TRP A 65 1.87 8.43 4.96
N THR A 66 1.18 9.52 4.60
CA THR A 66 1.78 10.56 3.75
C THR A 66 2.69 11.49 4.56
N LYS A 67 2.43 11.60 5.87
CA LYS A 67 3.29 12.31 6.80
C LYS A 67 4.65 11.64 6.92
N GLY A 68 5.72 12.43 6.83
CA GLY A 68 7.08 11.90 6.90
C GLY A 68 7.59 11.39 5.56
N ARG A 69 6.84 11.48 4.46
CA ARG A 69 7.34 11.10 3.13
C ARG A 69 8.45 12.04 2.64
N GLU A 70 8.45 13.28 3.11
CA GLU A 70 9.45 14.30 2.76
C GLU A 70 10.89 13.91 3.11
N LYS A 71 11.09 12.95 4.04
CA LYS A 71 12.40 12.40 4.39
C LYS A 71 13.01 11.53 3.29
N TYR A 72 12.20 11.01 2.37
CA TYR A 72 12.64 10.16 1.26
C TYR A 72 13.14 11.02 0.08
N LYS A 73 14.31 11.65 0.25
CA LYS A 73 14.99 12.43 -0.81
C LYS A 73 15.72 11.53 -1.81
N GLY A 74 15.55 11.77 -3.10
CA GLY A 74 16.03 10.89 -4.17
C GLY A 74 15.12 9.67 -4.37
N TRP A 75 15.67 8.58 -4.92
CA TRP A 75 14.93 7.35 -5.18
C TRP A 75 14.99 6.40 -4.00
N HIS A 76 13.83 5.93 -3.54
CA HIS A 76 13.70 4.98 -2.45
C HIS A 76 12.78 3.83 -2.81
N LEU A 77 13.14 2.63 -2.38
CA LEU A 77 12.33 1.44 -2.49
C LEU A 77 12.17 0.83 -1.11
N VAL A 78 10.94 0.81 -0.60
CA VAL A 78 10.60 0.27 0.72
C VAL A 78 9.74 -0.98 0.53
N TYR A 79 10.12 -2.12 1.10
CA TYR A 79 9.39 -3.38 0.87
C TYR A 79 9.41 -4.32 2.07
N SER A 80 8.54 -5.34 2.07
CA SER A 80 8.57 -6.47 3.01
C SER A 80 8.46 -7.81 2.28
N ASP A 81 8.74 -8.93 2.96
CA ASP A 81 8.69 -10.29 2.37
C ASP A 81 7.27 -10.87 2.27
N GLN A 82 6.24 -10.04 2.09
CA GLN A 82 4.86 -10.52 1.99
C GLN A 82 4.64 -11.39 0.73
N CYS A 83 5.41 -11.13 -0.33
CA CYS A 83 5.31 -11.81 -1.62
C CYS A 83 6.69 -12.36 -2.02
N PRO A 84 6.80 -13.65 -2.43
CA PRO A 84 8.08 -14.24 -2.83
C PRO A 84 8.69 -13.57 -4.07
N TRP A 85 7.88 -12.85 -4.86
CA TRP A 85 8.34 -12.12 -6.04
C TRP A 85 9.04 -10.80 -5.70
N HIS A 86 8.94 -10.31 -4.46
CA HIS A 86 9.58 -9.05 -4.09
C HIS A 86 11.11 -9.13 -4.19
N GLU A 87 11.76 -10.18 -3.69
CA GLU A 87 13.23 -10.28 -3.73
C GLU A 87 13.80 -10.19 -5.15
N LYS A 88 13.14 -10.89 -6.10
CA LYS A 88 13.49 -10.80 -7.52
C LYS A 88 13.28 -9.38 -8.05
N SER A 89 12.14 -8.75 -7.74
CA SER A 89 11.84 -7.37 -8.13
C SER A 89 12.90 -6.40 -7.62
N ILE A 90 13.31 -6.51 -6.34
CA ILE A 90 14.34 -5.64 -5.76
C ILE A 90 15.65 -5.77 -6.54
N THR A 91 16.11 -7.01 -6.79
CA THR A 91 17.33 -7.26 -7.56
C THR A 91 17.26 -6.64 -8.96
N ASP A 92 16.15 -6.88 -9.67
CA ASP A 92 15.92 -6.36 -11.01
C ASP A 92 15.89 -4.81 -11.04
N LEU A 93 15.26 -4.18 -10.05
CA LEU A 93 15.15 -2.72 -9.92
C LEU A 93 16.48 -2.07 -9.54
N MET A 94 17.26 -2.70 -8.65
CA MET A 94 18.59 -2.20 -8.28
C MET A 94 19.54 -2.22 -9.48
N GLN A 95 19.55 -3.31 -10.25
CA GLN A 95 20.38 -3.38 -11.46
C GLN A 95 19.94 -2.34 -12.49
N SER A 96 18.63 -2.20 -12.71
CA SER A 96 18.10 -1.20 -13.65
C SER A 96 18.42 0.23 -13.23
N ALA A 97 18.39 0.54 -11.93
CA ALA A 97 18.78 1.85 -11.42
C ALA A 97 20.27 2.13 -11.68
N LEU A 98 21.14 1.15 -11.43
CA LEU A 98 22.56 1.23 -11.73
C LEU A 98 22.81 1.49 -13.23
N ASP A 99 22.14 0.74 -14.10
CA ASP A 99 22.25 0.87 -15.56
C ASP A 99 21.86 2.28 -16.06
N HIS A 100 21.04 3.02 -15.30
CA HIS A 100 20.60 4.39 -15.62
C HIS A 100 21.31 5.47 -14.79
N GLY A 101 22.35 5.13 -14.02
CA GLY A 101 23.08 6.08 -13.18
C GLY A 101 22.23 6.67 -12.03
N VAL A 102 21.26 5.91 -11.55
CA VAL A 102 20.35 6.30 -10.46
C VAL A 102 20.74 5.58 -9.17
N GLU A 103 20.97 6.34 -8.10
CA GLU A 103 21.12 5.79 -6.76
C GLU A 103 19.73 5.41 -6.19
N LEU A 104 19.44 4.12 -6.12
CA LEU A 104 18.21 3.57 -5.51
C LEU A 104 18.47 3.09 -4.09
N LYS A 105 17.90 3.78 -3.10
CA LYS A 105 18.01 3.41 -1.69
C LYS A 105 16.95 2.38 -1.33
N VAL A 106 17.37 1.17 -0.95
CA VAL A 106 16.45 0.08 -0.62
C VAL A 106 16.34 -0.09 0.90
N LYS A 107 15.11 -0.15 1.42
CA LYS A 107 14.81 -0.47 2.83
C LYS A 107 13.85 -1.65 2.91
N LYS A 108 14.28 -2.73 3.58
CA LYS A 108 13.42 -3.84 3.97
C LYS A 108 12.72 -3.54 5.30
N LEU A 109 11.42 -3.80 5.38
CA LEU A 109 10.60 -3.71 6.58
C LEU A 109 10.59 -5.08 7.27
N ALA A 110 11.03 -5.12 8.52
CA ALA A 110 11.21 -6.36 9.27
C ALA A 110 10.18 -6.53 10.40
N THR A 111 9.45 -5.48 10.76
CA THR A 111 8.50 -5.53 11.89
C THR A 111 7.11 -5.02 11.52
N PRO A 112 6.04 -5.45 12.23
CA PRO A 112 4.70 -4.90 12.04
C PRO A 112 4.65 -3.38 12.24
N LYS A 113 5.44 -2.85 13.18
CA LYS A 113 5.52 -1.42 13.43
C LYS A 113 6.11 -0.67 12.23
N GLU A 114 7.11 -1.23 11.57
CA GLU A 114 7.66 -0.63 10.35
C GLU A 114 6.65 -0.68 9.19
N ALA A 115 5.92 -1.78 9.01
CA ALA A 115 4.86 -1.89 8.01
C ALA A 115 3.73 -0.88 8.21
N GLN A 116 3.31 -0.66 9.47
CA GLN A 116 2.30 0.35 9.81
C GLN A 116 2.75 1.79 9.57
N ASN A 117 4.07 2.05 9.54
CA ASN A 117 4.66 3.36 9.25
C ASN A 117 5.28 3.42 7.84
N ALA A 118 4.96 2.45 6.98
CA ALA A 118 5.41 2.45 5.61
C ALA A 118 4.82 3.65 4.85
N PRO A 119 5.52 4.19 3.83
CA PRO A 119 5.08 5.40 3.15
C PRO A 119 4.00 5.14 2.09
N SER A 120 3.20 4.09 2.20
CA SER A 120 2.09 3.80 1.27
C SER A 120 0.97 3.01 1.97
N GLY A 121 -0.25 3.13 1.45
CA GLY A 121 -1.41 2.42 2.01
C GLY A 121 -1.32 0.90 1.87
N PHE A 122 -0.62 0.38 0.85
CA PHE A 122 -0.42 -1.07 0.69
C PHE A 122 0.59 -1.65 1.70
N GLY A 123 1.49 -0.82 2.23
CA GLY A 123 2.33 -1.14 3.40
C GLY A 123 3.45 -2.17 3.19
N THR A 124 3.57 -2.76 2.00
CA THR A 124 4.50 -3.88 1.73
C THR A 124 5.41 -3.68 0.53
N PHE A 125 5.13 -2.68 -0.31
CA PHE A 125 5.98 -2.28 -1.43
C PHE A 125 5.72 -0.80 -1.74
N SER A 126 6.77 0.01 -1.85
CA SER A 126 6.66 1.44 -2.14
C SER A 126 7.89 1.92 -2.90
N LEU A 127 7.70 2.37 -4.15
CA LEU A 127 8.71 3.11 -4.89
C LEU A 127 8.44 4.60 -4.75
N LEU A 128 9.41 5.37 -4.28
CA LEU A 128 9.31 6.81 -4.07
C LEU A 128 10.41 7.56 -4.80
N LYS A 129 10.08 8.79 -5.22
CA LYS A 129 11.05 9.80 -5.65
C LYS A 129 10.71 11.12 -4.98
N ASP A 130 11.65 11.65 -4.21
CA ASP A 130 11.52 12.95 -3.52
C ASP A 130 10.21 13.07 -2.71
N GLY A 131 9.87 11.99 -1.99
CA GLY A 131 8.65 11.87 -1.18
C GLY A 131 7.36 11.59 -1.96
N ARG A 132 7.38 11.61 -3.30
CA ARG A 132 6.21 11.22 -4.09
C ARG A 132 6.18 9.71 -4.31
N LEU A 133 5.04 9.09 -4.03
CA LEU A 133 4.80 7.68 -4.30
C LEU A 133 4.60 7.47 -5.82
N LEU A 134 5.39 6.58 -6.40
CA LEU A 134 5.38 6.23 -7.83
C LEU A 134 4.80 4.84 -8.09
N GLY A 135 4.83 3.97 -7.08
CA GLY A 135 4.23 2.63 -7.11
C GLY A 135 4.08 2.07 -5.70
N ASP A 136 3.00 1.33 -5.48
CA ASP A 136 2.58 0.77 -4.19
C ASP A 136 2.43 -0.76 -4.20
N HIS A 137 2.88 -1.40 -5.28
CA HIS A 137 2.81 -2.86 -5.48
C HIS A 137 4.02 -3.31 -6.30
N TYR A 138 4.19 -4.62 -6.43
CA TYR A 138 5.23 -5.24 -7.24
C TYR A 138 5.43 -4.52 -8.59
N LEU A 139 6.69 -4.23 -8.91
CA LEU A 139 7.08 -3.63 -10.19
C LEU A 139 8.00 -4.60 -10.94
N SER A 140 7.73 -4.77 -12.23
CA SER A 140 8.69 -5.39 -13.14
C SER A 140 9.80 -4.40 -13.51
N ARG A 141 10.95 -4.93 -13.94
CA ARG A 141 12.06 -4.13 -14.50
C ARG A 141 11.57 -3.14 -15.56
N THR A 142 10.84 -3.62 -16.56
CA THR A 142 10.32 -2.79 -17.65
C THR A 142 9.41 -1.67 -17.15
N ARG A 143 8.55 -1.96 -16.16
CA ARG A 143 7.67 -0.93 -15.58
C ARG A 143 8.49 0.13 -14.85
N PHE A 144 9.53 -0.28 -14.12
CA PHE A 144 10.43 0.63 -13.45
C PHE A 144 11.22 1.50 -14.44
N GLU A 145 11.77 0.93 -15.51
CA GLU A 145 12.48 1.68 -16.55
C GLU A 145 11.60 2.74 -17.22
N ASN A 146 10.32 2.43 -17.45
CA ASN A 146 9.36 3.40 -17.96
C ASN A 146 9.14 4.55 -16.98
N ILE A 147 9.03 4.25 -15.67
CA ILE A 147 8.93 5.27 -14.63
C ILE A 147 10.21 6.13 -14.59
N LEU A 148 11.40 5.53 -14.62
CA LEU A 148 12.68 6.24 -14.67
C LEU A 148 12.72 7.22 -15.85
N ARG A 149 12.40 6.76 -17.07
CA ARG A 149 12.41 7.61 -18.28
C ARG A 149 11.44 8.79 -18.14
N GLN A 150 10.22 8.55 -17.65
CA GLN A 150 9.24 9.63 -17.43
C GLN A 150 9.73 10.63 -16.37
N GLU A 151 10.35 10.15 -15.31
CA GLU A 151 10.82 10.97 -14.19
C GLU A 151 12.10 11.74 -14.49
N MET A 152 12.93 11.27 -15.42
CA MET A 152 14.11 11.99 -15.90
C MET A 152 13.76 13.07 -16.93
N ARG A 153 12.71 12.88 -17.74
CA ARG A 153 12.23 13.89 -18.71
C ARG A 153 11.54 15.11 -18.08
N LYS A 154 11.18 15.02 -16.80
CA LYS A 154 10.53 16.11 -16.04
C LYS A 154 11.53 17.08 -15.38
N LYS A 155 12.84 16.82 -15.50
CA LYS A 155 13.90 17.77 -15.15
C LYS A 155 14.15 18.69 -16.32
#